data_AF-A0A5S3Y195-F1
#
_entry.id   AF-A0A5S3Y195-F1
#
_cell.length_a   1.000
_cell.length_b   1.000
_cell.length_c   1.000
_cell.angle_alpha   90.00
_cell.angle_beta   90.00
_cell.angle_gamma   90.00
#
_symmetry.space_group_name_H-M   'P 1'
#
loop_
_entity.id
_entity.type
_entity.pdbx_description
1 polymer ?
#
loop_
_entity_poly.entity_id
_entity_poly.type
_entity_poly.pdbx_seq_one_letter_code
_entity_poly.pdbx_strand_id
1 'polypeptide(L)'
;MQKIIQGISDGSILHLDLIEEIGEHSERVTINTYPDPDLIRHDRFSLKEYFLEDDIDLSTDYSFIMNAKLEDYGFVIDGDLHTDLGDERGLSYEIEEVNERQKKVTLRGILQGDYSDIDMDAEADICITGLLKSDYVNLSLYKELAIDAYLLESENNIKMAFFTYFSAMEAIIRSKLDVIQLKIHTELHDALEHLALDLKVKIVAKESFATDDLKQVPIWGEFQGLLREVKKIRNLIAHGKLENEITVIDLNKCIACYVVLFCFTYKNLTTFETIIKAFKK
;
A
#
# COMPACT_ATOMS: atom_id res chain seq x y z
N MET A 1 7.83 18.87 9.56
CA MET A 1 6.58 18.41 8.89
C MET A 1 6.59 18.56 7.36
N GLN A 2 6.89 19.73 6.80
CA GLN A 2 6.74 19.98 5.34
C GLN A 2 7.46 18.98 4.43
N LYS A 3 8.68 18.55 4.80
CA LYS A 3 9.42 17.52 4.06
C LYS A 3 8.71 16.16 4.01
N ILE A 4 7.95 15.80 5.05
CA ILE A 4 7.16 14.56 5.06
C ILE A 4 5.96 14.70 4.11
N ILE A 5 5.25 15.82 4.17
CA ILE A 5 4.13 16.10 3.26
C ILE A 5 4.60 16.09 1.80
N GLN A 6 5.75 16.72 1.53
CA GLN A 6 6.37 16.70 0.20
C GLN A 6 6.72 15.28 -0.23
N GLY A 7 7.36 14.50 0.65
CA GLY A 7 7.75 13.13 0.35
C GLY A 7 6.55 12.20 0.10
N ILE A 8 5.43 12.42 0.79
CA ILE A 8 4.17 11.72 0.48
C ILE A 8 3.65 12.13 -0.89
N SER A 9 3.67 13.45 -1.17
CA SER A 9 3.15 13.99 -2.42
C SER A 9 3.93 13.58 -3.67
N ASP A 10 5.22 13.30 -3.55
CA ASP A 10 6.08 12.86 -4.66
C ASP A 10 6.36 11.34 -4.65
N GLY A 11 5.73 10.60 -3.73
CA GLY A 11 5.86 9.15 -3.62
C GLY A 11 7.16 8.66 -2.98
N SER A 12 8.08 9.55 -2.58
CA SER A 12 9.33 9.14 -1.91
C SER A 12 9.15 8.69 -0.45
N ILE A 13 7.97 8.93 0.13
CA ILE A 13 7.54 8.38 1.42
C ILE A 13 6.21 7.66 1.20
N LEU A 14 6.26 6.33 1.16
CA LEU A 14 5.07 5.51 1.15
C LEU A 14 4.73 5.08 2.57
N HIS A 15 3.62 5.56 3.11
CA HIS A 15 3.21 5.27 4.48
C HIS A 15 2.97 3.77 4.74
N LEU A 16 2.73 2.97 3.69
CA LEU A 16 2.66 1.51 3.77
C LEU A 16 3.99 0.85 4.13
N ASP A 17 5.14 1.51 3.91
CA ASP A 17 6.45 1.01 4.36
C ASP A 17 6.56 0.87 5.89
N LEU A 18 5.63 1.46 6.64
CA LEU A 18 5.52 1.30 8.09
C LEU A 18 4.83 -0.01 8.52
N ILE A 19 4.20 -0.72 7.58
CA ILE A 19 3.52 -2.00 7.82
C ILE A 19 4.53 -3.11 7.52
N GLU A 20 5.11 -3.67 8.59
CA GLU A 20 6.17 -4.68 8.52
C GLU A 20 5.71 -6.00 7.89
N GLU A 21 4.40 -6.27 7.90
CA GLU A 21 3.79 -7.45 7.30
C GLU A 21 3.68 -7.35 5.77
N ILE A 22 3.85 -6.16 5.16
CA ILE A 22 3.95 -6.02 3.71
C ILE A 22 5.35 -6.43 3.28
N GLY A 23 5.43 -7.46 2.44
CA GLY A 23 6.67 -8.08 2.01
C GLY A 23 6.74 -8.27 0.49
N GLU A 24 7.92 -8.68 0.03
CA GLU A 24 8.14 -9.14 -1.33
C GLU A 24 8.06 -10.67 -1.38
N HIS A 25 7.35 -11.19 -2.38
CA HIS A 25 7.07 -12.61 -2.56
C HIS A 25 7.26 -12.96 -4.04
N SER A 26 8.01 -14.02 -4.33
CA SER A 26 8.20 -14.50 -5.70
C SER A 26 7.16 -15.56 -6.02
N GLU A 27 6.41 -15.34 -7.10
CA GLU A 27 5.43 -16.27 -7.65
C GLU A 27 5.86 -16.68 -9.06
N ARG A 28 5.84 -17.99 -9.33
CA ARG A 28 6.03 -18.53 -10.67
C ARG A 28 4.68 -18.92 -11.23
N VAL A 29 4.31 -18.33 -12.35
CA VAL A 29 2.99 -18.50 -12.97
C VAL A 29 3.14 -19.02 -14.40
N THR A 30 2.21 -19.86 -14.81
CA THR A 30 2.08 -20.27 -16.21
C THR A 30 1.49 -19.11 -17.01
N ILE A 31 2.03 -18.86 -18.20
CA ILE A 31 1.55 -17.85 -19.14
C ILE A 31 1.06 -18.51 -20.42
N ASN A 32 0.00 -17.96 -21.00
CA ASN A 32 -0.66 -18.51 -22.15
C ASN A 32 -0.03 -18.00 -23.45
N THR A 33 0.66 -18.89 -24.15
CA THR A 33 1.23 -18.66 -25.48
C THR A 33 0.19 -18.77 -26.60
N TYR A 34 -1.06 -19.12 -26.28
CA TYR A 34 -2.14 -19.26 -27.24
C TYR A 34 -2.77 -17.91 -27.57
N PRO A 35 -2.57 -17.37 -28.80
CA PRO A 35 -3.09 -16.07 -29.17
C PRO A 35 -4.62 -16.08 -29.32
N ASP A 36 -5.24 -14.90 -29.37
CA ASP A 36 -6.67 -14.78 -29.64
C ASP A 36 -7.03 -15.45 -30.98
N PRO A 37 -7.89 -16.49 -30.98
CA PRO A 37 -8.30 -17.22 -32.19
C PRO A 37 -8.88 -16.34 -33.30
N ASP A 38 -9.49 -15.21 -32.96
CA ASP A 38 -10.07 -14.30 -33.96
C ASP A 38 -9.00 -13.48 -34.70
N LEU A 39 -7.78 -13.35 -34.14
CA LEU A 39 -6.61 -12.77 -34.81
C LEU A 39 -5.84 -13.78 -35.69
N ILE A 40 -5.98 -15.10 -35.42
CA ILE A 40 -5.16 -16.17 -36.01
C ILE A 40 -5.64 -16.65 -37.39
N ARG A 41 -6.82 -16.22 -37.88
CA ARG A 41 -7.55 -16.88 -38.98
C ARG A 41 -6.84 -17.06 -40.33
N HIS A 42 -5.64 -16.51 -40.57
CA HIS A 42 -5.14 -16.36 -41.94
C HIS A 42 -3.86 -17.08 -42.40
N ASP A 43 -2.95 -17.64 -41.59
CA ASP A 43 -1.94 -18.61 -42.10
C ASP A 43 -1.29 -19.41 -40.96
N ARG A 44 -1.30 -20.74 -41.04
CA ARG A 44 -0.84 -21.65 -39.97
C ARG A 44 0.68 -21.93 -39.95
N PHE A 45 1.45 -21.43 -40.91
CA PHE A 45 2.87 -21.79 -41.09
C PHE A 45 3.76 -20.60 -41.48
N SER A 46 3.29 -19.37 -41.22
CA SER A 46 4.07 -18.16 -41.46
C SER A 46 4.56 -17.63 -40.13
N LEU A 47 5.85 -17.33 -40.03
CA LEU A 47 6.41 -16.56 -38.93
C LEU A 47 5.66 -15.23 -38.82
N LYS A 48 5.00 -15.02 -37.67
CA LYS A 48 4.19 -13.83 -37.40
C LYS A 48 4.35 -13.42 -35.94
N GLU A 49 3.96 -12.18 -35.68
CA GLU A 49 3.76 -11.67 -34.33
C GLU A 49 2.35 -11.98 -33.88
N TYR A 50 2.23 -12.55 -32.70
CA TYR A 50 0.99 -12.87 -32.01
C TYR A 50 0.93 -12.10 -30.71
N PHE A 51 -0.18 -11.38 -30.47
CA PHE A 51 -0.39 -10.66 -29.21
C PHE A 51 -0.99 -11.59 -28.17
N LEU A 52 -0.43 -11.55 -26.97
CA LEU A 52 -0.81 -12.37 -25.82
C LEU A 52 -1.23 -11.45 -24.66
N GLU A 53 -2.20 -11.93 -23.88
CA GLU A 53 -2.69 -11.26 -22.69
C GLU A 53 -3.00 -12.34 -21.64
N ASP A 54 -2.45 -12.17 -20.44
CA ASP A 54 -2.55 -13.11 -19.34
C ASP A 54 -3.01 -12.40 -18.07
N ASP A 55 -4.19 -12.79 -17.59
CA ASP A 55 -4.75 -12.29 -16.33
C ASP A 55 -4.41 -13.26 -15.19
N ILE A 56 -3.49 -12.85 -14.32
CA ILE A 56 -3.05 -13.63 -13.17
C ILE A 56 -3.87 -13.20 -11.95
N ASP A 57 -4.69 -14.12 -11.44
CA ASP A 57 -5.47 -13.91 -10.21
C ASP A 57 -4.69 -14.36 -8.98
N LEU A 58 -4.28 -13.40 -8.16
CA LEU A 58 -3.54 -13.60 -6.90
C LEU A 58 -4.48 -13.56 -5.68
N SER A 59 -5.80 -13.47 -5.88
CA SER A 59 -6.76 -13.29 -4.81
C SER A 59 -6.90 -14.51 -3.90
N THR A 60 -6.37 -15.67 -4.28
CA THR A 60 -6.31 -16.88 -3.44
C THR A 60 -5.35 -16.70 -2.26
N ASP A 61 -4.20 -16.09 -2.50
CA ASP A 61 -3.08 -16.06 -1.56
C ASP A 61 -2.86 -14.68 -0.94
N TYR A 62 -3.22 -13.61 -1.66
CA TYR A 62 -3.01 -12.23 -1.23
C TYR A 62 -4.29 -11.57 -0.74
N SER A 63 -4.18 -10.81 0.36
CA SER A 63 -5.24 -9.90 0.82
C SER A 63 -5.13 -8.53 0.18
N PHE A 64 -3.92 -8.13 -0.20
CA PHE A 64 -3.60 -6.85 -0.80
C PHE A 64 -2.33 -7.00 -1.64
N ILE A 65 -2.29 -6.37 -2.80
CA ILE A 65 -1.08 -6.22 -3.61
C ILE A 65 -0.85 -4.73 -3.82
N MET A 66 0.41 -4.31 -3.70
CA MET A 66 0.83 -2.92 -3.85
C MET A 66 1.52 -2.69 -5.19
N ASN A 67 2.33 -3.65 -5.61
CA ASN A 67 3.01 -3.62 -6.90
C ASN A 67 3.40 -5.05 -7.32
N ALA A 68 3.71 -5.20 -8.60
CA ALA A 68 4.31 -6.40 -9.16
C ALA A 68 5.47 -6.03 -10.08
N LYS A 69 6.49 -6.88 -10.13
CA LYS A 69 7.62 -6.76 -11.04
C LYS A 69 7.83 -8.09 -11.74
N LEU A 70 7.90 -8.06 -13.07
CA LEU A 70 8.29 -9.20 -13.88
C LEU A 70 9.82 -9.35 -13.77
N GLU A 71 10.30 -10.41 -13.15
CA GLU A 71 11.73 -10.67 -12.93
C GLU A 71 12.33 -11.49 -14.07
N ASP A 72 11.63 -12.54 -14.49
CA ASP A 72 12.02 -13.43 -15.58
C ASP A 72 10.78 -14.00 -16.26
N TYR A 73 10.93 -14.48 -17.50
CA TYR A 73 9.88 -15.16 -18.24
C TYR A 73 10.47 -15.90 -19.43
N GLY A 74 9.76 -16.89 -19.94
CA GLY A 74 10.16 -17.57 -21.16
C GLY A 74 9.55 -18.95 -21.30
N PHE A 75 9.96 -19.63 -22.38
CA PHE A 75 9.67 -21.04 -22.57
C PHE A 75 10.50 -21.88 -21.62
N VAL A 76 9.90 -22.94 -21.08
CA VAL A 76 10.57 -23.88 -20.18
C VAL A 76 11.36 -24.90 -20.99
N ILE A 77 12.69 -24.75 -21.04
CA ILE A 77 13.59 -25.66 -21.75
C ILE A 77 14.63 -26.19 -20.77
N ASP A 78 14.63 -27.51 -20.55
CA ASP A 78 15.53 -28.18 -19.60
C ASP A 78 15.48 -27.60 -18.15
N GLY A 79 14.38 -26.93 -17.79
CA GLY A 79 14.15 -26.32 -16.48
C GLY A 79 14.51 -24.83 -16.37
N ASP A 80 15.09 -24.24 -17.42
CA ASP A 80 15.42 -22.82 -17.50
C ASP A 80 14.42 -22.06 -18.39
N LEU A 81 14.29 -20.75 -18.15
CA LEU A 81 13.41 -19.87 -18.93
C LEU A 81 14.19 -19.25 -20.10
N HIS A 82 13.66 -19.42 -21.32
CA HIS A 82 14.25 -18.90 -22.54
C HIS A 82 13.28 -18.00 -23.29
N THR A 83 13.67 -16.73 -23.51
CA THR A 83 12.88 -15.77 -24.29
C THR A 83 13.17 -15.82 -25.78
N ASP A 84 14.36 -16.28 -26.19
CA ASP A 84 14.81 -16.36 -27.58
C ASP A 84 14.98 -17.83 -27.99
N LEU A 85 14.27 -18.25 -29.04
CA LEU A 85 14.34 -19.58 -29.62
C LEU A 85 15.16 -19.61 -30.93
N GLY A 86 15.76 -18.48 -31.30
CA GLY A 86 16.52 -18.29 -32.53
C GLY A 86 15.65 -18.10 -33.77
N ASP A 87 16.28 -17.66 -34.87
CA ASP A 87 15.61 -17.40 -36.16
C ASP A 87 14.45 -16.40 -36.07
N GLU A 88 14.65 -15.31 -35.30
CA GLU A 88 13.65 -14.28 -35.01
C GLU A 88 12.44 -14.81 -34.20
N ARG A 89 12.53 -15.99 -33.58
CA ARG A 89 11.47 -16.54 -32.74
C ARG A 89 11.72 -16.26 -31.28
N GLY A 90 10.67 -15.94 -30.54
CA GLY A 90 10.79 -15.65 -29.14
C GLY A 90 9.55 -15.06 -28.52
N LEU A 91 9.71 -14.69 -27.26
CA LEU A 91 8.67 -14.20 -26.39
C LEU A 91 9.12 -12.89 -25.76
N SER A 92 8.23 -11.92 -25.72
CA SER A 92 8.41 -10.67 -24.99
C SER A 92 7.18 -10.46 -24.12
N TYR A 93 7.36 -10.15 -22.84
CA TYR A 93 6.27 -9.79 -21.93
C TYR A 93 6.62 -8.55 -21.12
N GLU A 94 5.58 -7.81 -20.76
CA GLU A 94 5.61 -6.74 -19.78
C GLU A 94 4.37 -6.80 -18.89
N ILE A 95 4.44 -6.17 -17.70
CA ILE A 95 3.26 -5.95 -16.87
C ILE A 95 2.51 -4.76 -17.47
N GLU A 96 1.28 -4.99 -17.92
CA GLU A 96 0.40 -3.93 -18.43
C GLU A 96 -0.33 -3.22 -17.29
N GLU A 97 -0.91 -3.99 -16.36
CA GLU A 97 -1.69 -3.46 -15.25
C GLU A 97 -1.47 -4.28 -13.97
N VAL A 98 -1.45 -3.57 -12.83
CA VAL A 98 -1.59 -4.16 -11.50
C VAL A 98 -2.88 -3.64 -10.87
N ASN A 99 -3.87 -4.52 -10.72
CA ASN A 99 -5.13 -4.18 -10.09
C ASN A 99 -5.09 -4.51 -8.59
N GLU A 100 -4.70 -3.52 -7.78
CA GLU A 100 -4.50 -3.63 -6.33
C GLU A 100 -5.71 -4.22 -5.60
N ARG A 101 -6.93 -3.79 -5.97
CA ARG A 101 -8.17 -4.21 -5.31
C ARG A 101 -8.57 -5.63 -5.69
N GLN A 102 -8.52 -5.96 -6.97
CA GLN A 102 -8.87 -7.29 -7.48
C GLN A 102 -7.77 -8.32 -7.22
N LYS A 103 -6.57 -7.87 -6.82
CA LYS A 103 -5.37 -8.71 -6.68
C LYS A 103 -5.03 -9.40 -7.99
N LYS A 104 -5.05 -8.64 -9.08
CA LYS A 104 -4.75 -9.16 -10.41
C LYS A 104 -3.54 -8.47 -11.01
N VAL A 105 -2.75 -9.23 -11.74
CA VAL A 105 -1.66 -8.71 -12.58
C VAL A 105 -1.96 -9.14 -14.00
N THR A 106 -2.05 -8.17 -14.90
CA THR A 106 -2.24 -8.42 -16.33
C THR A 106 -0.88 -8.30 -17.01
N LEU A 107 -0.43 -9.40 -17.61
CA LEU A 107 0.76 -9.42 -18.46
C LEU A 107 0.33 -9.28 -19.91
N ARG A 108 1.10 -8.51 -20.66
CA ARG A 108 0.92 -8.37 -22.10
C ARG A 108 2.18 -8.79 -22.80
N GLY A 109 2.01 -9.62 -23.82
CA GLY A 109 3.14 -10.19 -24.53
C GLY A 109 3.01 -10.19 -26.04
N ILE A 110 4.15 -10.50 -26.68
CA ILE A 110 4.29 -10.76 -28.10
C ILE A 110 5.03 -12.07 -28.25
N LEU A 111 4.41 -13.03 -28.92
CA LEU A 111 5.05 -14.23 -29.43
C LEU A 111 5.41 -14.02 -30.90
N GLN A 112 6.71 -14.05 -31.21
CA GLN A 112 7.19 -14.12 -32.57
C GLN A 112 7.51 -15.58 -32.87
N GLY A 113 6.76 -16.20 -33.77
CA GLY A 113 6.84 -17.66 -33.92
C GLY A 113 5.93 -18.20 -35.00
N ASP A 114 5.93 -19.51 -35.14
CA ASP A 114 4.90 -20.24 -35.87
C ASP A 114 4.00 -21.03 -34.90
N TYR A 115 3.09 -21.83 -35.45
CA TYR A 115 2.11 -22.55 -34.64
C TYR A 115 2.74 -23.61 -33.71
N SER A 116 3.97 -24.07 -33.98
CA SER A 116 4.65 -25.03 -33.12
C SER A 116 5.16 -24.41 -31.82
N ASP A 117 5.47 -23.11 -31.84
CA ASP A 117 5.93 -22.37 -30.66
C ASP A 117 4.75 -22.02 -29.72
N ILE A 118 3.50 -22.03 -30.23
CA ILE A 118 2.28 -21.82 -29.45
C ILE A 118 2.04 -22.96 -28.44
N ASP A 119 2.43 -24.19 -28.78
CA ASP A 119 2.21 -25.37 -27.94
C ASP A 119 3.31 -25.61 -26.88
N MET A 120 4.29 -24.70 -26.78
CA MET A 120 5.36 -24.78 -25.79
C MET A 120 4.93 -24.22 -24.44
N ASP A 121 5.27 -24.92 -23.35
CA ASP A 121 5.02 -24.43 -22.00
C ASP A 121 5.89 -23.18 -21.71
N ALA A 122 5.24 -22.13 -21.23
CA ALA A 122 5.89 -20.88 -20.85
C ALA A 122 5.48 -20.46 -19.45
N GLU A 123 6.43 -19.87 -18.73
CA GLU A 123 6.26 -19.41 -17.35
C GLU A 123 6.82 -17.98 -17.19
N ALA A 124 6.34 -17.30 -16.16
CA ALA A 124 6.82 -16.00 -15.72
C ALA A 124 7.10 -16.03 -14.21
N ASP A 125 8.25 -15.49 -13.82
CA ASP A 125 8.61 -15.22 -12.44
C ASP A 125 8.27 -13.77 -12.10
N ILE A 126 7.35 -13.59 -11.16
CA ILE A 126 6.83 -12.28 -10.76
C ILE A 126 7.13 -12.06 -9.28
N CYS A 127 7.79 -10.94 -8.98
CA CYS A 127 7.94 -10.45 -7.62
C CYS A 127 6.74 -9.57 -7.25
N ILE A 128 5.95 -10.01 -6.29
CA ILE A 128 4.78 -9.30 -5.75
C ILE A 128 5.18 -8.61 -4.46
N THR A 129 4.98 -7.29 -4.39
CA THR A 129 5.01 -6.57 -3.11
C THR A 129 3.59 -6.48 -2.58
N GLY A 130 3.30 -7.13 -1.46
CA GLY A 130 1.93 -7.25 -0.96
C GLY A 130 1.82 -7.85 0.43
N LEU A 131 0.60 -8.19 0.80
CA LEU A 131 0.25 -8.80 2.08
C LEU A 131 -0.49 -10.11 1.85
N LEU A 132 0.09 -11.22 2.32
CA LEU A 132 -0.53 -12.54 2.27
C LEU A 132 -1.76 -12.63 3.19
N LYS A 133 -2.71 -13.48 2.83
CA LYS A 133 -3.88 -13.78 3.68
C LYS A 133 -3.52 -14.33 5.05
N SER A 134 -2.47 -15.13 5.14
CA SER A 134 -1.98 -15.66 6.43
C SER A 134 -1.59 -14.55 7.40
N ASP A 135 -0.99 -13.47 6.88
CA ASP A 135 -0.50 -12.37 7.69
C ASP A 135 -1.61 -11.36 8.02
N TYR A 136 -2.57 -11.19 7.12
CA TYR A 136 -3.73 -10.32 7.31
C TYR A 136 -4.56 -10.69 8.56
N VAL A 137 -4.69 -11.99 8.89
CA VAL A 137 -5.49 -12.45 10.04
C VAL A 137 -5.03 -11.87 11.37
N ASN A 138 -3.75 -11.51 11.49
CA ASN A 138 -3.17 -10.95 12.70
C ASN A 138 -2.89 -9.45 12.60
N LEU A 139 -3.35 -8.81 11.52
CA LEU A 139 -3.10 -7.40 11.30
C LEU A 139 -3.89 -6.57 12.31
N SER A 140 -3.25 -5.55 12.88
CA SER A 140 -3.95 -4.63 13.77
C SER A 140 -4.87 -3.71 12.95
N LEU A 141 -6.05 -3.39 13.48
CA LEU A 141 -7.06 -2.54 12.81
C LEU A 141 -6.51 -1.25 12.18
N TYR A 142 -5.56 -0.56 12.84
CA TYR A 142 -5.01 0.68 12.28
C TYR A 142 -4.15 0.46 11.02
N LYS A 143 -3.54 -0.72 10.86
CA LYS A 143 -2.80 -1.11 9.65
C LYS A 143 -3.78 -1.51 8.54
N GLU A 144 -4.83 -2.27 8.87
CA GLU A 144 -5.92 -2.58 7.92
C GLU A 144 -6.52 -1.30 7.34
N LEU A 145 -6.90 -0.36 8.21
CA LEU A 145 -7.45 0.93 7.79
C LEU A 145 -6.45 1.75 6.95
N ALA A 146 -5.15 1.66 7.20
CA ALA A 146 -4.15 2.35 6.39
C ALA A 146 -4.06 1.76 4.97
N ILE A 147 -4.16 0.43 4.83
CA ILE A 147 -4.21 -0.27 3.53
C ILE A 147 -5.50 0.09 2.79
N ASP A 148 -6.65 0.03 3.47
CA ASP A 148 -7.94 0.41 2.87
C ASP A 148 -7.96 1.87 2.42
N ALA A 149 -7.35 2.77 3.20
CA ALA A 149 -7.23 4.17 2.85
C ALA A 149 -6.37 4.38 1.60
N TYR A 150 -5.28 3.62 1.45
CA TYR A 150 -4.43 3.64 0.28
C TYR A 150 -5.15 3.14 -0.98
N LEU A 151 -5.90 2.03 -0.88
CA LEU A 151 -6.73 1.55 -1.99
C LEU A 151 -7.78 2.57 -2.42
N LEU A 152 -8.38 3.28 -1.46
CA LEU A 152 -9.32 4.37 -1.77
C LEU A 152 -8.62 5.57 -2.44
N GLU A 153 -7.36 5.83 -2.09
CA GLU A 153 -6.54 6.87 -2.72
C GLU A 153 -6.21 6.50 -4.18
N SER A 154 -5.78 5.26 -4.46
CA SER A 154 -5.48 4.80 -5.82
C SER A 154 -6.72 4.80 -6.72
N GLU A 155 -7.91 4.61 -6.16
CA GLU A 155 -9.21 4.78 -6.83
C GLU A 155 -9.66 6.26 -7.01
N ASN A 156 -8.83 7.25 -6.65
CA ASN A 156 -9.19 8.68 -6.59
C ASN A 156 -10.37 9.02 -5.65
N ASN A 157 -10.70 8.15 -4.70
CA ASN A 157 -11.73 8.40 -3.69
C ASN A 157 -11.16 9.16 -2.48
N ILE A 158 -10.65 10.36 -2.74
CA ILE A 158 -9.87 11.19 -1.80
C ILE A 158 -10.62 11.45 -0.48
N LYS A 159 -11.94 11.68 -0.55
CA LYS A 159 -12.75 11.93 0.66
C LYS A 159 -12.79 10.70 1.56
N MET A 160 -13.05 9.52 1.01
CA MET A 160 -13.10 8.30 1.82
C MET A 160 -11.71 7.93 2.33
N ALA A 161 -10.68 7.99 1.47
CA ALA A 161 -9.28 7.79 1.88
C ALA A 161 -8.92 8.66 3.10
N PHE A 162 -9.28 9.95 3.07
CA PHE A 162 -9.05 10.86 4.19
C PHE A 162 -9.74 10.41 5.50
N PHE A 163 -11.00 9.99 5.43
CA PHE A 163 -11.72 9.47 6.62
C PHE A 163 -11.11 8.18 7.13
N THR A 164 -10.69 7.30 6.23
CA THR A 164 -10.11 6.01 6.59
C THR A 164 -8.74 6.21 7.26
N TYR A 165 -7.86 7.08 6.74
CA TYR A 165 -6.63 7.47 7.44
C TYR A 165 -6.89 8.13 8.79
N PHE A 166 -7.91 8.99 8.88
CA PHE A 166 -8.27 9.59 10.16
C PHE A 166 -8.71 8.54 11.17
N SER A 167 -9.48 7.55 10.72
CA SER A 167 -9.92 6.43 11.54
C SER A 167 -8.75 5.54 11.95
N ALA A 168 -7.76 5.34 11.07
CA ALA A 168 -6.52 4.64 11.39
C ALA A 168 -5.76 5.35 12.52
N MET A 169 -5.70 6.69 12.51
CA MET A 169 -5.12 7.47 13.63
C MET A 169 -5.89 7.25 14.94
N GLU A 170 -7.22 7.28 14.89
CA GLU A 170 -8.06 7.01 16.07
C GLU A 170 -7.84 5.60 16.62
N ALA A 171 -7.67 4.60 15.74
CA ALA A 171 -7.35 3.23 16.11
C ALA A 171 -5.96 3.09 16.73
N ILE A 172 -4.92 3.80 16.25
CA ILE A 172 -3.60 3.87 16.91
C ILE A 172 -3.74 4.38 18.34
N ILE A 173 -4.46 5.50 18.49
CA ILE A 173 -4.66 6.14 19.79
C ILE A 173 -5.40 5.19 20.72
N ARG A 174 -6.49 4.57 20.27
CA ARG A 174 -7.27 3.63 21.08
C ARG A 174 -6.44 2.44 21.52
N SER A 175 -5.70 1.81 20.61
CA SER A 175 -4.81 0.68 20.91
C SER A 175 -3.82 1.01 22.05
N LYS A 176 -3.20 2.20 22.02
CA LYS A 176 -2.32 2.63 23.11
C LYS A 176 -3.06 2.98 24.40
N LEU A 177 -4.24 3.60 24.29
CA LEU A 177 -5.04 3.89 25.46
C LEU A 177 -5.48 2.63 26.18
N ASP A 178 -5.80 1.54 25.47
CA ASP A 178 -6.15 0.25 26.08
C ASP A 178 -4.98 -0.28 26.92
N VAL A 179 -3.74 -0.16 26.45
CA VAL A 179 -2.54 -0.53 27.22
C VAL A 179 -2.34 0.36 28.45
N ILE A 180 -2.58 1.67 28.32
CA ILE A 180 -2.48 2.63 29.43
C ILE A 180 -3.59 2.39 30.46
N GLN A 181 -4.80 2.02 30.00
CA GLN A 181 -5.96 1.74 30.83
C GLN A 181 -5.67 0.61 31.81
N LEU A 182 -4.90 -0.42 31.40
CA LEU A 182 -4.47 -1.51 32.28
C LEU A 182 -3.55 -1.05 33.44
N LYS A 183 -2.96 0.15 33.35
CA LYS A 183 -2.04 0.70 34.36
C LYS A 183 -2.71 1.67 35.33
N ILE A 184 -3.96 2.06 35.08
CA ILE A 184 -4.69 3.04 35.90
C ILE A 184 -5.82 2.38 36.70
N HIS A 185 -6.37 3.10 37.67
CA HIS A 185 -7.50 2.62 38.45
C HIS A 185 -8.76 2.50 37.59
N THR A 186 -9.53 1.43 37.82
CA THR A 186 -10.76 1.11 37.06
C THR A 186 -11.81 2.22 37.10
N GLU A 187 -11.85 3.02 38.15
CA GLU A 187 -12.75 4.18 38.28
C GLU A 187 -12.47 5.28 37.24
N LEU A 188 -11.23 5.36 36.72
CA LEU A 188 -10.83 6.35 35.72
C LEU A 188 -11.04 5.87 34.28
N HIS A 189 -11.46 4.61 34.09
CA HIS A 189 -11.66 4.01 32.76
C HIS A 189 -12.70 4.78 31.96
N ASP A 190 -13.89 4.99 32.52
CA ASP A 190 -14.99 5.69 31.85
C ASP A 190 -14.60 7.13 31.48
N ALA A 191 -13.92 7.82 32.39
CA ALA A 191 -13.43 9.18 32.14
C ALA A 191 -12.43 9.22 30.98
N LEU A 192 -11.52 8.23 30.88
CA LEU A 192 -10.55 8.11 29.78
C LEU A 192 -11.23 7.93 28.43
N GLU A 193 -12.31 7.13 28.37
CA GLU A 193 -13.04 6.87 27.13
C GLU A 193 -13.74 8.11 26.58
N HIS A 194 -14.27 8.97 27.46
CA HIS A 194 -15.00 10.18 27.08
C HIS A 194 -14.11 11.40 26.81
N LEU A 195 -12.79 11.27 26.95
CA LEU A 195 -11.88 12.36 26.62
C LEU A 195 -11.94 12.74 25.14
N ALA A 196 -11.85 14.04 24.88
CA ALA A 196 -11.66 14.57 23.54
C ALA A 196 -10.36 14.04 22.92
N LEU A 197 -10.36 13.86 21.59
CA LEU A 197 -9.22 13.31 20.85
C LEU A 197 -7.89 14.04 21.15
N ASP A 198 -7.90 15.36 21.33
CA ASP A 198 -6.66 16.12 21.61
C ASP A 198 -6.04 15.77 22.97
N LEU A 199 -6.87 15.41 23.95
CA LEU A 199 -6.42 14.96 25.27
C LEU A 199 -5.91 13.53 25.19
N LYS A 200 -6.62 12.66 24.46
CA LYS A 200 -6.19 11.27 24.20
C LYS A 200 -4.82 11.23 23.53
N VAL A 201 -4.62 12.02 22.48
CA VAL A 201 -3.33 12.15 21.77
C VAL A 201 -2.23 12.66 22.70
N LYS A 202 -2.52 13.64 23.56
CA LYS A 202 -1.55 14.12 24.57
C LYS A 202 -1.12 13.01 25.52
N ILE A 203 -2.07 12.21 26.01
CA ILE A 203 -1.78 11.08 26.91
C ILE A 203 -0.87 10.07 26.21
N VAL A 204 -1.23 9.66 24.98
CA VAL A 204 -0.43 8.71 24.19
C VAL A 204 0.97 9.27 23.91
N ALA A 205 1.09 10.55 23.57
CA ALA A 205 2.38 11.18 23.32
C ALA A 205 3.26 11.20 24.59
N LYS A 206 2.70 11.57 25.75
CA LYS A 206 3.44 11.57 27.02
C LYS A 206 3.99 10.19 27.36
N GLU A 207 3.16 9.17 27.20
CA GLU A 207 3.56 7.77 27.42
C GLU A 207 4.67 7.36 26.43
N SER A 208 4.49 7.65 25.14
CA SER A 208 5.43 7.21 24.09
C SER A 208 6.79 7.91 24.19
N PHE A 209 6.81 9.19 24.57
CA PHE A 209 8.04 9.96 24.77
C PHE A 209 8.62 9.85 26.19
N ALA A 210 7.94 9.14 27.10
CA ALA A 210 8.29 9.05 28.51
C ALA A 210 8.56 10.43 29.15
N THR A 211 7.72 11.42 28.86
CA THR A 211 7.87 12.80 29.37
C THR A 211 6.54 13.44 29.70
N ASP A 212 6.53 14.26 30.75
CA ASP A 212 5.39 15.10 31.09
C ASP A 212 5.38 16.45 30.38
N ASP A 213 6.52 16.88 29.85
CA ASP A 213 6.70 18.15 29.16
C ASP A 213 6.90 17.97 27.65
N LEU A 214 5.79 17.85 26.94
CA LEU A 214 5.78 17.70 25.49
C LEU A 214 6.36 18.92 24.74
N LYS A 215 6.56 20.07 25.41
CA LYS A 215 7.20 21.24 24.78
C LYS A 215 8.67 20.97 24.42
N GLN A 216 9.30 20.02 25.11
CA GLN A 216 10.68 19.63 24.84
C GLN A 216 10.80 18.66 23.65
N VAL A 217 9.69 18.09 23.19
CA VAL A 217 9.68 17.14 22.07
C VAL A 217 9.67 17.91 20.75
N PRO A 218 10.72 17.82 19.91
CA PRO A 218 10.88 18.69 18.74
C PRO A 218 9.72 18.64 17.72
N ILE A 219 9.14 17.47 17.48
CA ILE A 219 8.04 17.31 16.51
C ILE A 219 6.67 17.75 17.02
N TRP A 220 6.53 17.93 18.34
CA TRP A 220 5.22 18.00 18.97
C TRP A 220 4.40 19.22 18.54
N GLY A 221 5.01 20.41 18.52
CA GLY A 221 4.32 21.65 18.17
C GLY A 221 3.78 21.62 16.73
N GLU A 222 4.59 21.20 15.77
CA GLU A 222 4.18 21.05 14.37
C GLU A 222 3.11 19.96 14.19
N PHE A 223 3.25 18.83 14.87
CA PHE A 223 2.23 17.77 14.85
C PHE A 223 0.88 18.24 15.38
N GLN A 224 0.84 18.95 16.51
CA GLN A 224 -0.41 19.49 17.05
C GLN A 224 -1.08 20.50 16.10
N GLY A 225 -0.28 21.34 15.43
CA GLY A 225 -0.78 22.26 14.42
C GLY A 225 -1.47 21.50 13.28
N LEU A 226 -0.78 20.52 12.72
CA LEU A 226 -1.30 19.70 11.62
C LEU A 226 -2.55 18.90 12.04
N LEU A 227 -2.54 18.25 13.20
CA LEU A 227 -3.69 17.50 13.71
C LEU A 227 -4.92 18.40 13.83
N ARG A 228 -4.76 19.66 14.28
CA ARG A 228 -5.87 20.62 14.37
C ARG A 228 -6.45 20.96 13.00
N GLU A 229 -5.59 21.15 11.99
CA GLU A 229 -6.02 21.39 10.61
C GLU A 229 -6.82 20.20 10.07
N VAL A 230 -6.27 18.99 10.18
CA VAL A 230 -6.89 17.75 9.70
C VAL A 230 -8.22 17.50 10.41
N LYS A 231 -8.29 17.66 11.74
CA LYS A 231 -9.54 17.55 12.51
C LYS A 231 -10.60 18.54 12.06
N LYS A 232 -10.21 19.78 11.75
CA LYS A 232 -11.14 20.80 11.26
C LYS A 232 -11.77 20.34 9.94
N ILE A 233 -10.95 19.86 9.00
CA ILE A 233 -11.42 19.33 7.71
C ILE A 233 -12.36 18.14 7.91
N ARG A 234 -11.96 17.15 8.73
CA ARG A 234 -12.79 15.99 9.08
C ARG A 234 -14.17 16.40 9.57
N ASN A 235 -14.23 17.35 10.52
CA ASN A 235 -15.48 17.82 11.09
C ASN A 235 -16.34 18.59 10.07
N LEU A 236 -15.72 19.40 9.20
CA LEU A 236 -16.44 20.09 8.13
C LEU A 236 -17.09 19.08 7.18
N ILE A 237 -16.37 18.01 6.80
CA ILE A 237 -16.92 16.98 5.92
C ILE A 237 -18.04 16.20 6.62
N ALA A 238 -17.81 15.74 7.85
CA ALA A 238 -18.77 14.94 8.62
C ALA A 238 -20.10 15.68 8.85
N HIS A 239 -20.07 17.01 8.89
CA HIS A 239 -21.27 17.85 9.05
C HIS A 239 -21.79 18.43 7.72
N GLY A 240 -21.23 18.06 6.57
CA GLY A 240 -21.66 18.56 5.26
C GLY A 240 -21.45 20.08 5.08
N LYS A 241 -20.46 20.65 5.77
CA LYS A 241 -20.15 22.09 5.78
C LYS A 241 -18.89 22.45 5.01
N LEU A 242 -18.29 21.51 4.30
CA LEU A 242 -17.11 21.78 3.48
C LEU A 242 -17.56 22.52 2.22
N GLU A 243 -17.12 23.77 2.07
CA GLU A 243 -17.51 24.64 0.94
C GLU A 243 -16.89 24.20 -0.39
N ASN A 244 -15.67 23.67 -0.33
CA ASN A 244 -14.92 23.17 -1.50
C ASN A 244 -14.75 21.66 -1.41
N GLU A 245 -14.41 21.01 -2.53
CA GLU A 245 -13.99 19.61 -2.49
C GLU A 245 -12.70 19.44 -1.70
N ILE A 246 -12.53 18.25 -1.11
CA ILE A 246 -11.28 17.89 -0.44
C ILE A 246 -10.19 17.71 -1.49
N THR A 247 -9.01 18.26 -1.22
CA THR A 247 -7.88 18.19 -2.15
C THR A 247 -6.91 17.07 -1.80
N VAL A 248 -6.08 16.65 -2.76
CA VAL A 248 -4.96 15.73 -2.52
C VAL A 248 -3.98 16.31 -1.49
N ILE A 249 -3.82 17.63 -1.42
CA ILE A 249 -2.99 18.29 -0.39
C ILE A 249 -3.57 18.06 1.01
N ASP A 250 -4.90 18.10 1.16
CA ASP A 250 -5.56 17.81 2.44
C ASP A 250 -5.39 16.34 2.84
N LEU A 251 -5.44 15.43 1.86
CA LEU A 251 -5.14 14.01 2.06
C LEU A 251 -3.68 13.80 2.51
N ASN A 252 -2.71 14.39 1.80
CA ASN A 252 -1.27 14.29 2.15
C ASN A 252 -0.98 14.83 3.56
N LYS A 253 -1.68 15.88 3.99
CA LYS A 253 -1.64 16.37 5.38
C LYS A 253 -2.18 15.35 6.38
N CYS A 254 -3.27 14.65 6.04
CA CYS A 254 -3.83 13.58 6.87
C CYS A 254 -2.85 12.41 6.98
N ILE A 255 -2.30 11.96 5.85
CA ILE A 255 -1.30 10.88 5.79
C ILE A 255 -0.04 11.26 6.60
N ALA A 256 0.45 12.50 6.46
CA ALA A 256 1.59 12.98 7.25
C ALA A 256 1.30 12.96 8.76
N CYS A 257 0.07 13.30 9.16
CA CYS A 257 -0.37 13.24 10.55
C CYS A 257 -0.37 11.78 11.05
N TYR A 258 -0.89 10.85 10.23
CA TYR A 258 -0.86 9.41 10.50
C TYR A 258 0.57 8.87 10.65
N VAL A 259 1.45 9.16 9.68
CA VAL A 259 2.86 8.74 9.70
C VAL A 259 3.56 9.20 10.97
N VAL A 260 3.44 10.48 11.31
CA VAL A 260 4.10 11.04 12.50
C VAL A 260 3.54 10.41 13.77
N LEU A 261 2.21 10.26 13.87
CA LEU A 261 1.55 9.59 14.99
C LEU A 261 2.06 8.16 15.16
N PHE A 262 2.07 7.36 14.09
CA PHE A 262 2.59 6.00 14.11
C PHE A 262 4.04 5.98 14.58
N CYS A 263 4.90 6.80 13.97
CA CYS A 263 6.33 6.79 14.24
C CYS A 263 6.67 7.14 15.69
N PHE A 264 6.02 8.14 16.29
CA PHE A 264 6.29 8.40 17.70
C PHE A 264 5.65 7.35 18.62
N THR A 265 4.53 6.76 18.22
CA THR A 265 3.77 5.84 19.07
C THR A 265 4.38 4.43 19.14
N TYR A 266 4.93 3.95 18.02
CA TYR A 266 5.46 2.58 17.91
C TYR A 266 6.97 2.53 17.68
N LYS A 267 7.59 3.58 17.15
CA LYS A 267 9.05 3.67 16.92
C LYS A 267 9.75 4.66 17.86
N ASN A 268 9.01 5.35 18.75
CA ASN A 268 9.52 6.35 19.71
C ASN A 268 10.38 7.46 19.06
N LEU A 269 10.08 7.82 17.81
CA LEU A 269 10.84 8.83 17.06
C LEU A 269 10.40 10.25 17.47
N THR A 270 11.37 11.12 17.73
CA THR A 270 11.14 12.47 18.30
C THR A 270 11.49 13.61 17.35
N THR A 271 12.07 13.32 16.18
CA THR A 271 12.51 14.34 15.19
C THR A 271 12.03 13.98 13.79
N PHE A 272 11.75 14.99 12.95
CA PHE A 272 11.35 14.73 11.55
C PHE A 272 12.44 14.06 10.74
N GLU A 273 13.72 14.32 11.04
CA GLU A 273 14.84 13.69 10.36
C GLU A 273 14.89 12.17 10.63
N THR A 274 14.68 11.75 11.88
CA THR A 274 14.65 10.32 12.22
C THR A 274 13.45 9.62 11.61
N ILE A 275 12.29 10.29 11.54
CA ILE A 275 11.11 9.79 10.82
C ILE A 275 11.44 9.57 9.35
N ILE A 276 11.98 10.57 8.65
CA ILE A 276 12.31 10.45 7.22
C ILE A 276 13.34 9.34 6.97
N LYS A 277 14.35 9.20 7.86
CA LYS A 277 15.33 8.12 7.77
C LYS A 277 14.70 6.73 7.89
N ALA A 278 13.58 6.59 8.61
CA ALA A 278 12.88 5.31 8.74
C ALA A 278 12.22 4.82 7.44
N PHE A 279 12.09 5.67 6.42
CA PHE A 279 11.55 5.33 5.09
C PHE A 279 12.64 5.13 4.02
N LYS A 280 13.89 5.45 4.34
CA LYS A 280 15.01 5.19 3.43
C LYS A 280 15.51 3.78 3.70
N LYS A 281 14.88 2.80 3.05
CA LYS A 281 15.43 1.43 2.93
C LYS A 281 16.64 1.45 2.01
#